data_AF-A0A124RC83-F1
#
_entry.id   AF-A0A124RC83-F1
#
_cell.length_a   1.000
_cell.length_b   1.000
_cell.length_c   1.000
_cell.angle_alpha   90.00
_cell.angle_beta   90.00
_cell.angle_gamma   90.00
#
_symmetry.space_group_name_H-M   'P 1'
#
loop_
_entity.id
_entity.type
_entity.pdbx_description
1 polymer ?
#
loop_
_entity_poly.entity_id
_entity_poly.type
_entity_poly.pdbx_seq_one_letter_code
_entity_poly.pdbx_strand_id
1 'polypeptide(L)'
;MTMGHKLAELVFDRNVESSAPEVVETERVLAAASKVMIEPGDKLAEQAWYFTKELRKDGIRESGIDALEVCTRVAEKLGEQLDFASCGPHYVVSRHSGMSHTDTVLGLVGLARAAKALKPKEQQQN
;
A
#
# COMPACT_ATOMS: atom_id res chain seq x y z
N MET A 1 10.99 10.80 16.91
CA MET A 1 10.09 9.70 16.47
C MET A 1 9.51 10.09 15.13
N THR A 2 9.72 9.29 14.11
CA THR A 2 9.23 9.53 12.73
C THR A 2 7.80 9.00 12.57
N MET A 3 7.14 9.34 11.45
CA MET A 3 5.82 8.77 11.13
C MET A 3 5.88 7.26 10.90
N GLY A 4 6.92 6.77 10.23
CA GLY A 4 7.13 5.34 10.01
C GLY A 4 7.36 4.57 11.31
N HIS A 5 8.11 5.13 12.26
CA HIS A 5 8.24 4.57 13.61
C HIS A 5 6.87 4.43 14.28
N LYS A 6 6.09 5.52 14.33
CA LYS A 6 4.76 5.49 14.97
C LYS A 6 3.83 4.47 14.30
N LEU A 7 3.84 4.39 12.98
CA LEU A 7 3.07 3.40 12.23
C LEU A 7 3.50 1.98 12.58
N ALA A 8 4.81 1.71 12.67
CA ALA A 8 5.33 0.41 13.07
C ALA A 8 4.85 0.01 14.47
N GLU A 9 4.94 0.88 15.46
CA GLU A 9 4.43 0.58 16.82
C GLU A 9 2.94 0.20 16.82
N LEU A 10 2.12 0.89 16.04
CA LEU A 10 0.69 0.57 15.88
C LEU A 10 0.48 -0.77 15.15
N VAL A 11 1.23 -1.02 14.08
CA VAL A 11 1.11 -2.23 13.26
C VAL A 11 1.67 -3.49 13.94
N PHE A 12 2.63 -3.35 14.84
CA PHE A 12 3.18 -4.47 15.62
C PHE A 12 2.60 -4.56 17.03
N ASP A 13 1.76 -3.60 17.42
CA ASP A 13 1.07 -3.52 18.72
C ASP A 13 2.05 -3.65 19.91
N ARG A 14 3.22 -3.01 19.78
CA ARG A 14 4.27 -2.99 20.79
C ARG A 14 5.19 -1.79 20.57
N ASN A 15 5.84 -1.35 21.64
CA ASN A 15 6.95 -0.41 21.51
C ASN A 15 8.09 -1.11 20.75
N VAL A 16 8.64 -0.42 19.75
CA VAL A 16 9.77 -0.90 18.95
C VAL A 16 10.88 0.14 18.97
N GLU A 17 12.14 -0.32 19.04
CA GLU A 17 13.29 0.58 18.95
C GLU A 17 13.38 1.19 17.54
N SER A 18 13.87 2.42 17.43
CA SER A 18 13.96 3.09 16.13
C SER A 18 14.85 2.37 15.11
N SER A 19 15.80 1.55 15.56
CA SER A 19 16.66 0.73 14.70
C SER A 19 16.11 -0.66 14.40
N ALA A 20 14.92 -1.00 14.91
CA ALA A 20 14.31 -2.29 14.68
C ALA A 20 14.01 -2.47 13.17
N PRO A 21 14.21 -3.68 12.61
CA PRO A 21 13.94 -3.95 11.19
C PRO A 21 12.53 -3.54 10.75
N GLU A 22 11.54 -3.71 11.62
CA GLU A 22 10.15 -3.31 11.42
C GLU A 22 9.99 -1.81 11.17
N VAL A 23 10.71 -0.98 11.94
CA VAL A 23 10.68 0.48 11.80
C VAL A 23 11.35 0.88 10.49
N VAL A 24 12.54 0.34 10.22
CA VAL A 24 13.31 0.64 8.99
C VAL A 24 12.49 0.29 7.74
N GLU A 25 11.84 -0.87 7.74
CA GLU A 25 11.03 -1.31 6.62
C GLU A 25 9.76 -0.46 6.45
N THR A 26 9.09 -0.13 7.55
CA THR A 26 7.91 0.75 7.53
C THR A 26 8.25 2.13 6.98
N GLU A 27 9.39 2.71 7.41
CA GLU A 27 9.88 3.98 6.91
C GLU A 27 10.22 3.91 5.41
N ARG A 28 10.86 2.83 4.98
CA ARG A 28 11.20 2.60 3.56
C ARG A 28 9.94 2.56 2.70
N VAL A 29 8.94 1.78 3.10
CA VAL A 29 7.67 1.63 2.36
C VAL A 29 6.92 2.96 2.34
N LEU A 30 6.80 3.65 3.47
CA LEU A 30 6.09 4.92 3.54
C LEU A 30 6.77 5.99 2.68
N ALA A 31 8.10 6.08 2.72
CA ALA A 31 8.87 7.00 1.90
C ALA A 31 8.77 6.69 0.40
N ALA A 32 8.67 5.41 0.02
CA ALA A 32 8.44 5.01 -1.37
C ALA A 32 7.02 5.40 -1.81
N ALA A 33 6.01 5.07 -1.01
CA ALA A 33 4.61 5.40 -1.29
C ALA A 33 4.40 6.91 -1.46
N SER A 34 4.96 7.75 -0.58
CA SER A 34 4.85 9.21 -0.67
C SER A 34 5.41 9.84 -1.96
N LYS A 35 6.21 9.10 -2.75
CA LYS A 35 6.72 9.58 -4.04
C LYS A 35 5.73 9.36 -5.19
N VAL A 36 4.84 8.38 -5.05
CA VAL A 36 3.97 7.89 -6.13
C VAL A 36 2.49 7.94 -5.77
N MET A 37 2.14 8.27 -4.54
CA MET A 37 0.76 8.51 -4.11
C MET A 37 0.43 10.00 -4.10
N ILE A 38 -0.86 10.30 -4.25
CA ILE A 38 -1.38 11.68 -4.18
C ILE A 38 -1.30 12.20 -2.74
N GLU A 39 -1.53 11.34 -1.76
CA GLU A 39 -1.55 11.72 -0.35
C GLU A 39 -0.15 11.96 0.25
N PRO A 40 -0.03 12.90 1.20
CA PRO A 40 1.19 13.06 1.98
C PRO A 40 1.40 11.90 2.95
N GLY A 41 2.65 11.73 3.42
CA GLY A 41 3.07 10.58 4.22
C GLY A 41 2.35 10.39 5.56
N ASP A 42 1.89 11.47 6.20
CA ASP A 42 1.08 11.41 7.42
C ASP A 42 -0.30 10.80 7.16
N LYS A 43 -0.97 11.23 6.09
CA LYS A 43 -2.26 10.68 5.66
C LYS A 43 -2.14 9.23 5.18
N LEU A 44 -1.06 8.89 4.46
CA LEU A 44 -0.77 7.51 4.06
C LEU A 44 -0.60 6.59 5.28
N ALA A 45 0.12 7.07 6.32
CA ALA A 45 0.30 6.31 7.55
C ALA A 45 -1.02 6.10 8.31
N GLU A 46 -1.87 7.13 8.37
CA GLU A 46 -3.21 7.00 8.96
C GLU A 46 -4.08 5.98 8.22
N GLN A 47 -4.12 6.05 6.89
CA GLN A 47 -4.88 5.11 6.06
C GLN A 47 -4.33 3.68 6.18
N ALA A 48 -3.01 3.51 6.18
CA ALA A 48 -2.39 2.20 6.40
C ALA A 48 -2.73 1.64 7.78
N TRP A 49 -2.75 2.48 8.82
CA TRP A 49 -3.21 2.05 10.14
C TRP A 49 -4.69 1.66 10.12
N TYR A 50 -5.55 2.44 9.46
CA TYR A 50 -6.95 2.10 9.30
C TYR A 50 -7.14 0.73 8.64
N PHE A 51 -6.49 0.46 7.51
CA PHE A 51 -6.55 -0.84 6.83
C PHE A 51 -5.99 -1.99 7.67
N THR A 52 -4.96 -1.73 8.47
CA THR A 52 -4.45 -2.73 9.43
C THR A 52 -5.53 -3.13 10.43
N LYS A 53 -6.29 -2.18 10.97
CA LYS A 53 -7.40 -2.48 11.88
C LYS A 53 -8.49 -3.28 11.19
N GLU A 54 -8.83 -2.94 9.95
CA GLU A 54 -9.85 -3.67 9.18
C GLU A 54 -9.45 -5.13 8.96
N LEU A 55 -8.23 -5.39 8.46
CA LEU A 55 -7.73 -6.74 8.23
C LEU A 55 -7.73 -7.60 9.51
N ARG A 56 -7.34 -7.01 10.64
CA ARG A 56 -7.32 -7.70 11.93
C ARG A 56 -8.70 -8.11 12.44
N LYS A 57 -9.81 -7.48 12.01
CA LYS A 57 -11.17 -7.87 12.43
C LYS A 57 -11.47 -9.34 12.11
N ASP A 58 -10.87 -9.84 11.03
CA ASP A 58 -11.06 -11.21 10.55
C ASP A 58 -9.83 -12.09 10.82
N GLY A 59 -8.93 -11.66 11.71
CA GLY A 59 -7.72 -12.41 12.06
C GLY A 59 -6.69 -12.50 10.93
N ILE A 60 -6.79 -11.63 9.92
CA ILE A 60 -5.85 -11.59 8.80
C ILE A 60 -4.53 -10.98 9.28
N ARG A 61 -3.41 -11.67 9.00
CA ARG A 61 -2.07 -11.30 9.51
C ARG A 61 -1.46 -10.10 8.80
N GLU A 62 -1.77 -9.93 7.52
CA GLU A 62 -1.28 -8.78 6.75
C GLU A 62 -1.82 -7.46 7.31
N SER A 63 -1.11 -6.38 6.99
CA SER A 63 -1.34 -5.03 7.47
C SER A 63 -1.59 -4.05 6.32
N GLY A 64 -1.91 -2.80 6.66
CA GLY A 64 -1.95 -1.73 5.69
C GLY A 64 -0.58 -1.32 5.14
N ILE A 65 0.53 -1.75 5.76
CA ILE A 65 1.88 -1.59 5.17
C ILE A 65 1.99 -2.47 3.91
N ASP A 66 1.45 -3.69 3.95
CA ASP A 66 1.39 -4.57 2.79
C ASP A 66 0.55 -3.95 1.66
N ALA A 67 -0.58 -3.33 2.02
CA ALA A 67 -1.42 -2.59 1.06
C ALA A 67 -0.66 -1.40 0.45
N LEU A 68 0.07 -0.62 1.26
CA LEU A 68 0.91 0.48 0.78
C LEU A 68 1.96 -0.01 -0.21
N GLU A 69 2.67 -1.10 0.13
CA GLU A 69 3.72 -1.64 -0.73
C GLU A 69 3.15 -2.08 -2.08
N VAL A 70 2.04 -2.81 -2.08
CA VAL A 70 1.40 -3.29 -3.31
C VAL A 70 0.90 -2.13 -4.16
N CYS A 71 0.22 -1.16 -3.56
CA CYS A 71 -0.27 0.00 -4.29
C CYS A 71 0.87 0.86 -4.84
N THR A 72 1.99 0.97 -4.12
CA THR A 72 3.20 1.65 -4.61
C THR A 72 3.71 0.98 -5.89
N ARG A 73 3.84 -0.36 -5.89
CA ARG A 73 4.24 -1.11 -7.09
C ARG A 73 3.26 -0.95 -8.25
N VAL A 74 1.96 -0.84 -7.96
CA VAL A 74 0.92 -0.60 -8.97
C VAL A 74 1.06 0.80 -9.58
N ALA A 75 1.26 1.84 -8.76
CA ALA A 75 1.49 3.21 -9.20
C ALA A 75 2.73 3.30 -10.11
N GLU A 76 3.84 2.71 -9.67
CA GLU A 76 5.09 2.62 -10.45
C GLU A 76 4.89 1.91 -11.80
N LYS A 77 4.09 0.84 -11.82
CA LYS A 77 3.84 0.07 -13.05
C LYS A 77 2.99 0.84 -14.06
N LEU A 78 1.99 1.57 -13.56
CA LEU A 78 1.17 2.47 -14.37
C LEU A 78 2.02 3.64 -14.87
N GLY A 79 2.92 4.15 -14.03
CA GLY A 79 3.70 5.36 -14.28
C GLY A 79 2.91 6.61 -13.94
N GLU A 80 2.01 6.52 -12.97
CA GLU A 80 1.06 7.57 -12.60
C GLU A 80 0.95 7.68 -11.08
N GLN A 81 0.56 8.86 -10.59
CA GLN A 81 0.19 8.99 -9.19
C GLN A 81 -1.16 8.32 -8.93
N LEU A 82 -1.26 7.61 -7.80
CA LEU A 82 -2.49 6.96 -7.38
C LEU A 82 -3.01 7.52 -6.06
N ASP A 83 -4.33 7.49 -5.92
CA ASP A 83 -5.01 7.68 -4.65
C ASP A 83 -4.93 6.38 -3.85
N PHE A 84 -4.27 6.41 -2.68
CA PHE A 84 -4.18 5.23 -1.85
C PHE A 84 -5.54 4.80 -1.31
N ALA A 85 -6.48 5.74 -1.11
CA ALA A 85 -7.86 5.42 -0.76
C ALA A 85 -8.62 4.71 -1.90
N SER A 86 -8.13 4.77 -3.14
CA SER A 86 -8.73 4.06 -4.27
C SER A 86 -8.12 2.67 -4.46
N CYS A 87 -6.80 2.52 -4.29
CA CYS A 87 -6.12 1.22 -4.46
C CYS A 87 -6.17 0.33 -3.20
N GLY A 88 -5.97 0.91 -2.02
CA GLY A 88 -5.87 0.20 -0.74
C GLY A 88 -7.11 -0.63 -0.39
N PRO A 89 -8.35 -0.13 -0.58
CA PRO A 89 -9.55 -0.92 -0.31
C PRO A 89 -9.67 -2.17 -1.17
N HIS A 90 -9.19 -2.17 -2.42
CA HIS A 90 -9.20 -3.38 -3.24
C HIS A 90 -8.33 -4.48 -2.63
N TYR A 91 -7.15 -4.13 -2.11
CA TYR A 91 -6.32 -5.09 -1.39
C TYR A 91 -7.08 -5.65 -0.18
N VAL A 92 -7.64 -4.78 0.67
CA VAL A 92 -8.34 -5.17 1.90
C VAL A 92 -9.56 -6.05 1.59
N VAL A 93 -10.41 -5.67 0.63
CA VAL A 93 -11.59 -6.43 0.22
C VAL A 93 -11.21 -7.80 -0.34
N SER A 94 -10.16 -7.89 -1.15
CA SER A 94 -9.66 -9.17 -1.67
C SER A 94 -9.18 -10.09 -0.55
N ARG A 95 -8.48 -9.56 0.47
CA ARG A 95 -8.09 -10.35 1.65
C ARG A 95 -9.31 -10.87 2.41
N HIS A 96 -10.32 -10.01 2.67
CA HIS A 96 -11.57 -10.42 3.32
C HIS A 96 -12.38 -11.44 2.52
N SER A 97 -12.25 -11.42 1.19
CA SER A 97 -12.90 -12.38 0.29
C SER A 97 -12.23 -13.76 0.29
N GLY A 98 -11.23 -13.98 1.15
CA GLY A 98 -10.55 -15.27 1.29
C GLY A 98 -9.50 -15.56 0.21
N MET A 99 -9.13 -14.56 -0.61
CA MET A 99 -7.97 -14.71 -1.51
C MET A 99 -6.70 -14.94 -0.69
N SER A 100 -5.57 -15.30 -1.29
CA SER A 100 -4.27 -15.21 -0.61
C SER A 100 -3.66 -13.81 -0.78
N HIS A 101 -2.63 -13.46 0.02
CA HIS A 101 -1.84 -12.25 -0.21
C HIS A 101 -1.32 -12.23 -1.65
N THR A 102 -0.66 -13.32 -2.07
CA THR A 102 -0.09 -13.48 -3.41
C THR A 102 -1.13 -13.28 -4.52
N ASP A 103 -2.30 -13.90 -4.42
CA ASP A 103 -3.35 -13.76 -5.44
C ASP A 103 -3.89 -12.33 -5.51
N THR A 104 -3.99 -11.67 -4.35
CA THR A 104 -4.41 -10.26 -4.26
C THR A 104 -3.38 -9.36 -4.96
N VAL A 105 -2.10 -9.56 -4.69
CA VAL A 105 -1.01 -8.80 -5.35
C VAL A 105 -1.01 -9.03 -6.86
N LEU A 106 -1.08 -10.29 -7.30
CA LEU A 106 -1.11 -10.63 -8.73
C LEU A 106 -2.35 -10.03 -9.42
N GLY A 107 -3.51 -10.09 -8.77
CA GLY A 107 -4.74 -9.48 -9.27
C GLY A 107 -4.62 -7.98 -9.47
N LEU A 108 -4.13 -7.24 -8.46
CA LEU A 108 -3.92 -5.79 -8.55
C LEU A 108 -2.91 -5.41 -9.63
N VAL A 109 -1.78 -6.12 -9.73
CA VAL A 109 -0.78 -5.90 -10.79
C VAL A 109 -1.34 -6.24 -12.17
N GLY A 110 -2.16 -7.29 -12.28
CA GLY A 110 -2.84 -7.68 -13.51
C GLY A 110 -3.82 -6.59 -13.99
N LEU A 111 -4.65 -6.08 -13.08
CA LEU A 111 -5.56 -4.97 -13.33
C LEU A 111 -4.81 -3.71 -13.80
N ALA A 112 -3.69 -3.39 -13.15
CA ALA A 112 -2.85 -2.26 -13.55
C ALA A 112 -2.31 -2.42 -14.98
N ARG A 113 -1.82 -3.61 -15.33
CA ARG A 113 -1.35 -3.90 -16.70
C ARG A 113 -2.47 -3.79 -17.73
N ALA A 114 -3.65 -4.32 -17.42
CA ALA A 114 -4.81 -4.24 -18.30
C ALA A 114 -5.26 -2.79 -18.50
N ALA A 115 -5.36 -2.00 -17.42
CA ALA A 115 -5.71 -0.59 -17.49
C ALA A 115 -4.73 0.20 -18.37
N LYS A 116 -3.42 -0.07 -18.25
CA LYS A 116 -2.40 0.56 -19.10
C LYS A 116 -2.53 0.17 -20.57
N ALA A 117 -2.88 -1.08 -20.87
CA ALA A 117 -3.07 -1.56 -22.24
C ALA A 117 -4.32 -0.96 -22.91
N LEU A 118 -5.33 -0.59 -22.12
CA LEU A 118 -6.59 0.00 -22.60
C LEU A 118 -6.52 1.52 -22.81
N LYS A 119 -5.47 2.20 -22.30
CA LYS A 119 -5.31 3.64 -22.53
C LYS A 119 -5.05 3.90 -24.02
N PRO A 120 -5.83 4.78 -24.67
CA PRO A 120 -5.57 5.19 -26.05
C PRO A 120 -4.13 5.68 -26.17
N LYS A 121 -3.42 5.27 -27.22
CA LYS A 121 -2.11 5.83 -27.57
C LYS A 121 -2.29 7.25 -28.10
N GLU A 122 -2.70 8.20 -27.28
CA GLU A 122 -2.63 9.60 -27.67
C GLU A 122 -1.23 10.15 -27.34
N GLN A 123 -0.57 10.63 -28.40
CA GLN A 123 0.69 11.40 -28.43
C GLN A 123 2.02 10.59 -28.43
N GLN A 124 2.26 9.85 -29.51
CA GLN A 124 3.61 9.62 -30.07
C GLN A 124 3.82 10.38 -31.40
N GLN A 125 3.18 11.53 -31.56
CA GLN A 125 3.45 12.45 -32.65
C GLN A 125 3.49 13.88 -32.09
N ASN A 126 4.70 14.33 -31.80
CA ASN A 126 5.23 15.66 -32.11
C ASN A 126 6.75 15.62 -31.95
#